data_AF-A0A7C5LDE6-F1
#
_entry.id   AF-A0A7C5LDE6-F1
#
_cell.length_a   1.000
_cell.length_b   1.000
_cell.length_c   1.000
_cell.angle_alpha   90.00
_cell.angle_beta   90.00
_cell.angle_gamma   90.00
#
_symmetry.space_group_name_H-M   'P 1'
#
loop_
_entity.id
_entity.type
_entity.pdbx_description
1 polymer ?
#
loop_
_entity_poly.entity_id
_entity_poly.type
_entity_poly.pdbx_seq_one_letter_code
_entity_poly.pdbx_strand_id
1 'polypeptide(L)'
;MAEELTLSAELGFRVRWYVEGRARFVAPVFPTTEQGEPTAPTKSPVFYNPFSSLSRDLTVLLARVFDREAVVAEPLAGSGVRAIRLLLETSNVSKAVLNDINPNAVKVMKLNAEHNNVLDRVEVHQGDAAVFLTAHSNPGTRFYYVDVDPVGPPARFVENSLRACETGGYLGVSATDLASLVGNHPKTCLRKYGVLAGKSFFAKEAALRLLASHVILRGCSLNIAPSPILSVYHRHFVRVFFKVLRGRSKCISLLKNVGWIQAC
;
A
#
# COMPACT_ATOMS: atom_id res chain seq x y z
N MET A 1 -5.68 7.99 -29.00
CA MET A 1 -4.48 8.26 -29.83
C MET A 1 -4.08 9.73 -29.84
N ALA A 2 -4.85 10.69 -30.38
CA ALA A 2 -4.44 12.11 -30.38
C ALA A 2 -4.25 12.68 -28.95
N GLU A 3 -5.21 12.42 -28.06
CA GLU A 3 -5.14 12.84 -26.65
C GLU A 3 -3.94 12.25 -25.90
N GLU A 4 -3.62 10.96 -26.12
CA GLU A 4 -2.47 10.29 -25.49
C GLU A 4 -1.13 10.83 -25.99
N LEU A 5 -1.05 11.24 -27.27
CA LEU A 5 0.15 11.88 -27.83
C LEU A 5 0.37 13.25 -27.21
N THR A 6 -0.69 14.07 -27.08
CA THR A 6 -0.62 15.38 -26.42
C THR A 6 -0.19 15.23 -24.95
N LEU A 7 -0.83 14.33 -24.21
CA LEU A 7 -0.47 14.06 -22.81
C LEU A 7 0.95 13.49 -22.67
N SER A 8 1.38 12.63 -23.60
CA SER A 8 2.74 12.10 -23.59
C SER A 8 3.79 13.20 -23.82
N ALA A 9 3.48 14.18 -24.67
CA ALA A 9 4.34 15.33 -24.91
C ALA A 9 4.41 16.25 -23.68
N GLU A 10 3.28 16.51 -23.03
CA GLU A 10 3.20 17.34 -21.81
C GLU A 10 3.92 16.70 -20.61
N LEU A 11 3.75 15.40 -20.41
CA LEU A 11 4.35 14.66 -19.30
C LEU A 11 5.82 14.27 -19.56
N GLY A 12 6.27 14.30 -20.80
CA GLY A 12 7.65 13.94 -21.19
C GLY A 12 7.92 12.43 -21.21
N PHE A 13 6.88 11.59 -21.21
CA PHE A 13 6.98 10.14 -21.34
C PHE A 13 5.71 9.54 -21.94
N ARG A 14 5.84 8.36 -22.56
CA ARG A 14 4.71 7.67 -23.19
C ARG A 14 3.67 7.23 -22.16
N VAL A 15 2.45 7.68 -22.34
CA VAL A 15 1.30 7.31 -21.51
C VAL A 15 0.16 6.68 -22.31
N ARG A 16 -0.76 6.05 -21.58
CA ARG A 16 -1.99 5.46 -22.09
C ARG A 16 -3.12 5.65 -21.08
N TRP A 17 -4.36 5.72 -21.57
CA TRP A 17 -5.54 5.61 -20.72
C TRP A 17 -5.81 4.15 -20.30
N TYR A 18 -6.09 3.97 -19.01
CA TYR A 18 -6.53 2.73 -18.40
C TYR A 18 -7.91 2.93 -17.76
N VAL A 19 -8.63 1.82 -17.63
CA VAL A 19 -9.87 1.74 -16.87
C VAL A 19 -9.71 0.62 -15.85
N GLU A 20 -9.93 0.94 -14.58
CA GLU A 20 -9.94 -0.04 -13.49
C GLU A 20 -11.08 0.31 -12.53
N GLY A 21 -12.03 -0.63 -12.38
CA GLY A 21 -13.26 -0.35 -11.64
C GLY A 21 -14.02 0.82 -12.25
N ARG A 22 -14.31 1.85 -11.45
CA ARG A 22 -14.95 3.09 -11.91
C ARG A 22 -13.96 4.17 -12.34
N ALA A 23 -12.66 3.99 -12.09
CA ALA A 23 -11.65 4.99 -12.41
C ALA A 23 -11.19 4.86 -13.87
N ARG A 24 -11.22 5.98 -14.60
CA ARG A 24 -10.50 6.13 -15.87
C ARG A 24 -9.30 7.04 -15.64
N PHE A 25 -8.09 6.57 -15.92
CA PHE A 25 -6.87 7.28 -15.50
C PHE A 25 -5.74 7.07 -16.49
N VAL A 26 -4.83 8.03 -16.54
CA VAL A 26 -3.61 7.95 -17.33
C VAL A 26 -2.46 7.42 -16.48
N ALA A 27 -1.64 6.57 -17.07
CA ALA A 27 -0.39 6.10 -16.50
C ALA A 27 0.61 5.79 -17.62
N PRO A 28 1.91 5.62 -17.33
CA PRO A 28 2.87 5.16 -18.31
C PRO A 28 2.40 3.89 -19.01
N VAL A 29 2.78 3.73 -20.28
CA VAL A 29 2.54 2.48 -21.01
C VAL A 29 3.24 1.35 -20.25
N PHE A 30 2.46 0.36 -19.80
CA PHE A 30 2.99 -0.73 -19.00
C PHE A 30 3.95 -1.57 -19.85
N PRO A 31 5.19 -1.79 -19.39
CA PRO A 31 6.19 -2.45 -20.22
C PRO A 31 5.93 -3.95 -20.29
N THR A 32 5.84 -4.49 -21.52
CA THR A 32 5.72 -5.91 -21.80
C THR A 32 6.95 -6.41 -22.57
N THR A 33 7.27 -7.70 -22.46
CA THR A 33 8.24 -8.34 -23.35
C THR A 33 7.68 -8.34 -24.78
N GLU A 34 8.53 -8.70 -25.76
CA GLU A 34 8.10 -8.92 -27.15
C GLU A 34 6.99 -9.99 -27.26
N GLN A 35 6.92 -10.92 -26.30
CA GLN A 35 5.90 -11.97 -26.19
C GLN A 35 4.65 -11.50 -25.42
N GLY A 36 4.58 -10.22 -25.01
CA GLY A 36 3.46 -9.67 -24.26
C GLY A 36 3.51 -9.93 -22.75
N GLU A 37 4.59 -10.54 -22.24
CA GLU A 37 4.70 -10.88 -20.82
C GLU A 37 5.01 -9.64 -19.96
N PRO A 38 4.46 -9.55 -18.74
CA PRO A 38 4.68 -8.40 -17.87
C PRO A 38 6.15 -8.26 -17.48
N THR A 39 6.73 -7.07 -17.67
CA THR A 39 8.04 -6.77 -17.09
C THR A 39 7.87 -5.94 -15.82
N ALA A 40 8.81 -6.09 -14.87
CA ALA A 40 8.77 -5.34 -13.63
C ALA A 40 8.83 -3.83 -13.95
N PRO A 41 7.87 -3.00 -13.47
CA PRO A 41 7.81 -1.58 -13.81
C PRO A 41 8.84 -0.74 -13.03
N THR A 42 9.98 -1.32 -12.64
CA THR A 42 11.01 -0.70 -11.78
C THR A 42 11.67 0.54 -12.39
N LYS A 43 11.57 0.72 -13.71
CA LYS A 43 12.06 1.91 -14.43
C LYS A 43 10.94 2.78 -15.00
N SER A 44 9.69 2.54 -14.60
CA SER A 44 8.56 3.32 -15.08
C SER A 44 8.64 4.77 -14.58
N PRO A 45 8.41 5.79 -15.44
CA PRO A 45 8.42 7.20 -15.03
C PRO A 45 7.42 7.55 -13.92
N VAL A 46 6.34 6.78 -13.80
CA VAL A 46 5.35 6.81 -12.71
C VAL A 46 4.91 5.37 -12.46
N PHE A 47 4.76 4.98 -11.20
CA PHE A 47 4.39 3.61 -10.87
C PHE A 47 2.91 3.32 -11.16
N TYR A 48 2.67 2.31 -11.97
CA TYR A 48 1.38 1.66 -12.16
C TYR A 48 1.61 0.20 -12.57
N ASN A 49 0.88 -0.72 -11.95
CA ASN A 49 0.92 -2.13 -12.30
C ASN A 49 -0.52 -2.67 -12.44
N PRO A 50 -0.97 -3.02 -13.67
CA PRO A 50 -2.31 -3.55 -13.89
C PRO A 50 -2.53 -4.91 -13.20
N PHE A 51 -1.46 -5.68 -12.95
CA PHE A 51 -1.55 -6.98 -12.25
C PHE A 51 -1.79 -6.84 -10.74
N SER A 52 -1.78 -5.61 -10.22
CA SER A 52 -2.12 -5.31 -8.82
C SER A 52 -3.59 -4.87 -8.66
N SER A 53 -4.45 -5.06 -9.68
CA SER A 53 -5.87 -4.71 -9.61
C SER A 53 -6.58 -5.39 -8.44
N LEU A 54 -6.33 -6.68 -8.21
CA LEU A 54 -6.88 -7.40 -7.05
C LEU A 54 -6.48 -6.76 -5.72
N SER A 55 -5.23 -6.28 -5.58
CA SER A 55 -4.78 -5.58 -4.36
C SER A 55 -5.59 -4.30 -4.13
N ARG A 56 -5.99 -3.61 -5.19
CA ARG A 56 -6.83 -2.40 -5.12
C ARG A 56 -8.30 -2.73 -4.87
N ASP A 57 -8.84 -3.77 -5.51
CA ASP A 57 -10.19 -4.28 -5.27
C ASP A 57 -10.38 -4.66 -3.79
N LEU A 58 -9.41 -5.36 -3.19
CA LEU A 58 -9.46 -5.70 -1.77
C LEU A 58 -9.46 -4.46 -0.87
N THR A 59 -8.77 -3.38 -1.23
CA THR A 59 -8.83 -2.12 -0.48
C THR A 59 -10.20 -1.45 -0.63
N VAL A 60 -10.81 -1.47 -1.82
CA VAL A 60 -12.17 -0.96 -2.03
C VAL A 60 -13.16 -1.75 -1.15
N LEU A 61 -13.06 -3.08 -1.12
CA LEU A 61 -13.89 -3.93 -0.27
C LEU A 61 -13.70 -3.64 1.23
N LEU A 62 -12.46 -3.40 1.67
CA LEU A 62 -12.20 -2.99 3.04
C LEU A 62 -12.85 -1.63 3.36
N ALA A 63 -12.73 -0.66 2.47
CA ALA A 63 -13.29 0.67 2.68
C ALA A 63 -14.83 0.69 2.73
N ARG A 64 -15.50 -0.30 2.11
CA ARG A 64 -16.94 -0.51 2.23
C ARG A 64 -17.40 -0.91 3.64
N VAL A 65 -16.51 -1.45 4.47
CA VAL A 65 -16.83 -1.84 5.86
C VAL A 65 -16.35 -0.82 6.89
N PHE A 66 -15.94 0.37 6.45
CA PHE A 66 -15.66 1.47 7.37
C PHE A 66 -16.93 1.86 8.11
N ASP A 67 -16.81 2.03 9.43
CA ASP A 67 -17.93 2.32 10.34
C ASP A 67 -18.26 3.82 10.44
N ARG A 68 -17.51 4.66 9.73
CA ARG A 68 -17.63 6.12 9.74
C ARG A 68 -17.04 6.73 8.48
N GLU A 69 -17.26 8.02 8.31
CA GLU A 69 -16.57 8.81 7.31
C GLU A 69 -15.05 8.82 7.55
N ALA A 70 -14.27 8.66 6.48
CA ALA A 70 -12.86 8.35 6.53
C ALA A 70 -12.04 9.31 5.65
N VAL A 71 -10.97 9.85 6.25
CA VAL A 71 -9.83 10.40 5.52
C VAL A 71 -8.80 9.29 5.36
N VAL A 72 -8.38 9.03 4.13
CA VAL A 72 -7.45 7.95 3.79
C VAL A 72 -6.13 8.50 3.27
N ALA A 73 -5.04 7.77 3.49
CA ALA A 73 -3.72 8.14 3.00
C ALA A 73 -3.05 7.04 2.19
N GLU A 74 -2.42 7.47 1.09
CA GLU A 74 -1.59 6.64 0.22
C GLU A 74 -0.20 7.28 0.11
N PRO A 75 0.77 6.88 0.96
CA PRO A 75 2.10 7.51 1.02
C PRO A 75 2.99 7.27 -0.22
N LEU A 76 2.63 6.29 -1.04
CA LEU A 76 3.38 5.78 -2.19
C LEU A 76 2.41 5.59 -3.38
N ALA A 77 1.76 6.67 -3.77
CA ALA A 77 0.55 6.61 -4.58
C ALA A 77 0.78 6.32 -6.08
N GLY A 78 1.97 6.57 -6.63
CA GLY A 78 2.23 6.37 -8.06
C GLY A 78 1.23 7.12 -8.93
N SER A 79 0.42 6.41 -9.70
CA SER A 79 -0.67 7.01 -10.50
C SER A 79 -1.85 7.57 -9.69
N GLY A 80 -1.98 7.25 -8.41
CA GLY A 80 -3.10 7.64 -7.54
C GLY A 80 -4.38 6.82 -7.73
N VAL A 81 -4.38 5.82 -8.62
CA VAL A 81 -5.57 5.05 -8.99
C VAL A 81 -6.28 4.42 -7.78
N ARG A 82 -5.53 3.96 -6.78
CA ARG A 82 -6.12 3.30 -5.61
C ARG A 82 -6.99 4.29 -4.83
N ALA A 83 -6.45 5.43 -4.41
CA ALA A 83 -7.20 6.47 -3.73
C ALA A 83 -8.39 7.00 -4.56
N ILE A 84 -8.21 7.22 -5.87
CA ILE A 84 -9.31 7.64 -6.76
C ILE A 84 -10.44 6.60 -6.77
N ARG A 85 -10.11 5.32 -6.89
CA ARG A 85 -11.10 4.24 -6.80
C ARG A 85 -11.83 4.25 -5.45
N LEU A 86 -11.15 4.51 -4.34
CA LEU A 86 -11.83 4.64 -3.04
C LEU A 86 -12.87 5.77 -3.03
N LEU A 87 -12.54 6.93 -3.61
CA LEU A 87 -13.45 8.09 -3.71
C LEU A 87 -14.64 7.87 -4.66
N LEU A 88 -14.47 7.04 -5.70
CA LEU A 88 -15.52 6.75 -6.70
C LEU A 88 -16.38 5.53 -6.34
N GLU A 89 -15.78 4.56 -5.66
CA GLU A 89 -16.36 3.25 -5.43
C GLU A 89 -16.75 3.05 -3.97
N THR A 90 -16.66 4.05 -3.09
CA THR A 90 -17.15 3.97 -1.71
C THR A 90 -17.85 5.26 -1.29
N SER A 91 -18.82 5.15 -0.38
CA SER A 91 -19.53 6.31 0.19
C SER A 91 -18.86 6.88 1.44
N ASN A 92 -18.00 6.10 2.09
CA ASN A 92 -17.48 6.42 3.41
C ASN A 92 -16.12 7.14 3.35
N VAL A 93 -15.49 7.26 2.17
CA VAL A 93 -14.24 8.00 2.02
C VAL A 93 -14.54 9.42 1.56
N SER A 94 -14.35 10.40 2.44
CA SER A 94 -14.61 11.82 2.14
C SER A 94 -13.42 12.54 1.53
N LYS A 95 -12.20 12.14 1.90
CA LYS A 95 -10.96 12.74 1.41
C LYS A 95 -9.85 11.71 1.29
N ALA A 96 -9.03 11.85 0.25
CA ALA A 96 -7.81 11.08 0.10
C ALA A 96 -6.57 11.99 0.06
N VAL A 97 -5.56 11.65 0.84
CA VAL A 97 -4.27 12.35 0.89
C VAL A 97 -3.20 11.46 0.27
N LEU A 98 -2.73 11.86 -0.90
CA LEU A 98 -1.80 11.10 -1.72
C LEU A 98 -0.42 11.72 -1.61
N ASN A 99 0.62 10.89 -1.53
CA ASN A 99 2.00 11.33 -1.55
C ASN A 99 2.81 10.46 -2.50
N ASP A 100 3.77 11.08 -3.18
CA ASP A 100 4.83 10.36 -3.87
C ASP A 100 6.11 11.20 -3.87
N ILE A 101 7.28 10.57 -3.84
CA ILE A 101 8.56 11.28 -3.92
C ILE A 101 8.82 11.79 -5.34
N ASN A 102 8.20 11.15 -6.33
CA ASN A 102 8.39 11.43 -7.74
C ASN A 102 7.51 12.62 -8.19
N PRO A 103 8.09 13.74 -8.68
CA PRO A 103 7.31 14.87 -9.16
C PRO A 103 6.40 14.53 -10.36
N ASN A 104 6.77 13.55 -11.18
CA ASN A 104 5.91 13.10 -12.28
C ASN A 104 4.65 12.38 -11.76
N ALA A 105 4.79 11.61 -10.67
CA ALA A 105 3.64 10.97 -10.03
C ALA A 105 2.68 12.04 -9.50
N VAL A 106 3.18 13.13 -8.90
CA VAL A 106 2.37 14.26 -8.42
C VAL A 106 1.55 14.90 -9.54
N LYS A 107 2.16 15.13 -10.71
CA LYS A 107 1.44 15.64 -11.89
C LYS A 107 0.35 14.67 -12.34
N VAL A 108 0.70 13.39 -12.49
CA VAL A 108 -0.24 12.34 -12.93
C VAL A 108 -1.39 12.16 -11.95
N MET A 109 -1.15 12.20 -10.64
CA MET A 109 -2.19 12.09 -9.62
C MET A 109 -3.22 13.22 -9.71
N LYS A 110 -2.76 14.47 -9.88
CA LYS A 110 -3.66 15.63 -10.04
C LYS A 110 -4.50 15.52 -11.31
N LEU A 111 -3.85 15.20 -12.44
CA LEU A 111 -4.54 14.99 -13.72
C LEU A 111 -5.59 13.87 -13.62
N ASN A 112 -5.25 12.75 -12.97
CA ASN A 112 -6.16 11.64 -12.79
C ASN A 112 -7.32 12.01 -11.86
N ALA A 113 -7.07 12.73 -10.77
CA ALA A 113 -8.13 13.18 -9.87
C ALA A 113 -9.08 14.17 -10.56
N GLU A 114 -8.55 15.08 -11.37
CA GLU A 114 -9.32 16.02 -12.19
C GLU A 114 -10.19 15.29 -13.21
N HIS A 115 -9.61 14.35 -13.98
CA HIS A 115 -10.35 13.58 -14.97
C HIS A 115 -11.52 12.78 -14.37
N ASN A 116 -11.39 12.35 -13.11
CA ASN A 116 -12.45 11.61 -12.41
C ASN A 116 -13.38 12.51 -11.60
N ASN A 117 -13.27 13.84 -11.68
CA ASN A 117 -14.06 14.81 -10.92
C ASN A 117 -14.00 14.58 -9.40
N VAL A 118 -12.81 14.27 -8.89
CA VAL A 118 -12.57 14.07 -7.44
C VAL A 118 -11.45 14.95 -6.89
N LEU A 119 -10.93 15.89 -7.68
CA LEU A 119 -9.80 16.75 -7.30
C LEU A 119 -10.07 17.56 -6.02
N ASP A 120 -11.32 17.99 -5.80
CA ASP A 120 -11.77 18.70 -4.60
C ASP A 120 -11.66 17.85 -3.31
N ARG A 121 -11.66 16.52 -3.45
CA ARG A 121 -11.52 15.55 -2.36
C ARG A 121 -10.13 14.91 -2.29
N VAL A 122 -9.18 15.38 -3.10
CA VAL A 122 -7.82 14.86 -3.18
C VAL A 122 -6.82 15.93 -2.76
N GLU A 123 -5.97 15.59 -1.80
CA GLU A 123 -4.80 16.40 -1.44
C GLU A 123 -3.53 15.68 -1.89
N VAL A 124 -2.67 16.35 -2.66
CA VAL A 124 -1.46 15.75 -3.24
C VAL A 124 -0.20 16.38 -2.67
N HIS A 125 0.67 15.56 -2.11
CA HIS A 125 1.98 15.92 -1.57
C HIS A 125 3.11 15.37 -2.45
N GLN A 126 4.23 16.10 -2.46
CA GLN A 126 5.50 15.62 -2.99
C GLN A 126 6.48 15.45 -1.85
N GLY A 127 6.95 14.23 -1.60
CA GLY A 127 7.91 14.01 -0.53
C GLY A 127 8.21 12.55 -0.22
N ASP A 128 9.22 12.36 0.63
CA ASP A 128 9.51 11.05 1.18
C ASP A 128 8.34 10.57 2.04
N ALA A 129 7.93 9.32 1.82
CA ALA A 129 6.77 8.73 2.48
C ALA A 129 6.91 8.68 4.02
N ALA A 130 8.12 8.50 4.56
CA ALA A 130 8.34 8.50 6.01
C ALA A 130 8.14 9.90 6.61
N VAL A 131 8.62 10.95 5.92
CA VAL A 131 8.38 12.35 6.33
C VAL A 131 6.91 12.68 6.28
N PHE A 132 6.23 12.35 5.18
CA PHE A 132 4.78 12.53 5.01
C PHE A 132 3.98 11.87 6.13
N LEU A 133 4.25 10.59 6.42
CA LEU A 133 3.57 9.85 7.49
C LEU A 133 3.86 10.43 8.88
N THR A 134 5.10 10.87 9.12
CA THR A 134 5.49 11.47 10.41
C THR A 134 4.74 12.77 10.67
N ALA A 135 4.56 13.62 9.65
CA ALA A 135 3.80 14.86 9.76
C ALA A 135 2.33 14.62 10.17
N HIS A 136 1.78 13.43 9.89
CA HIS A 136 0.41 13.03 10.21
C HIS A 136 0.32 12.09 11.44
N SER A 137 1.35 12.06 12.29
CA SER A 137 1.37 11.17 13.46
C SER A 137 0.72 11.73 14.73
N ASN A 138 0.36 13.02 14.73
CA ASN A 138 -0.22 13.71 15.88
C ASN A 138 -1.74 13.47 15.98
N PRO A 139 -2.32 13.48 17.21
CA PRO A 139 -3.76 13.49 17.37
C PRO A 139 -4.42 14.61 16.54
N GLY A 140 -5.52 14.30 15.85
CA GLY A 140 -6.23 15.23 14.98
C GLY A 140 -5.74 15.31 13.53
N THR A 141 -4.54 14.79 13.21
CA THR A 141 -4.00 14.77 11.83
C THR A 141 -3.83 13.37 11.26
N ARG A 142 -4.19 12.34 12.03
CA ARG A 142 -4.08 10.93 11.63
C ARG A 142 -5.16 10.55 10.62
N PHE A 143 -4.92 9.45 9.92
CA PHE A 143 -5.82 8.90 8.92
C PHE A 143 -6.60 7.71 9.46
N TYR A 144 -7.85 7.59 9.05
CA TYR A 144 -8.67 6.42 9.34
C TYR A 144 -8.17 5.19 8.58
N TYR A 145 -7.58 5.38 7.40
CA TYR A 145 -6.91 4.32 6.65
C TYR A 145 -5.56 4.79 6.10
N VAL A 146 -4.53 3.94 6.23
CA VAL A 146 -3.22 4.15 5.63
C VAL A 146 -2.88 2.93 4.75
N ASP A 147 -2.51 3.15 3.49
CA ASP A 147 -2.13 2.08 2.55
C ASP A 147 -0.63 2.12 2.22
N VAL A 148 0.12 1.12 2.67
CA VAL A 148 1.58 1.01 2.46
C VAL A 148 1.84 -0.04 1.39
N ASP A 149 2.03 0.40 0.15
CA ASP A 149 2.19 -0.48 -1.02
C ASP A 149 3.49 -0.19 -1.82
N PRO A 150 4.67 -0.42 -1.24
CA PRO A 150 5.94 -0.15 -1.93
C PRO A 150 6.30 -1.22 -2.96
N VAL A 151 7.19 -0.82 -3.87
CA VAL A 151 8.03 -1.78 -4.61
C VAL A 151 9.11 -2.31 -3.66
N GLY A 152 8.98 -3.57 -3.25
CA GLY A 152 9.89 -4.27 -2.35
C GLY A 152 9.34 -4.37 -0.91
N PRO A 153 10.20 -4.22 0.12
CA PRO A 153 9.80 -4.37 1.51
C PRO A 153 9.12 -3.11 2.08
N PRO A 154 8.06 -3.26 2.90
CA PRO A 154 7.41 -2.15 3.61
C PRO A 154 8.09 -1.75 4.92
N ALA A 155 9.07 -2.53 5.39
CA ALA A 155 9.63 -2.41 6.74
C ALA A 155 10.00 -0.98 7.17
N ARG A 156 10.58 -0.17 6.27
CA ARG A 156 10.98 1.22 6.56
C ARG A 156 9.82 2.21 6.78
N PHE A 157 8.61 1.84 6.39
CA PHE A 157 7.42 2.69 6.48
C PHE A 157 6.45 2.26 7.58
N VAL A 158 6.58 1.02 8.08
CA VAL A 158 5.60 0.39 9.00
C VAL A 158 5.38 1.22 10.26
N GLU A 159 6.45 1.64 10.94
CA GLU A 159 6.34 2.41 12.18
C GLU A 159 5.62 3.75 11.97
N ASN A 160 6.04 4.53 10.97
CA ASN A 160 5.41 5.82 10.68
C ASN A 160 3.94 5.65 10.25
N SER A 161 3.62 4.58 9.53
CA SER A 161 2.26 4.27 9.10
C SER A 161 1.34 3.91 10.27
N LEU A 162 1.85 3.13 11.23
CA LEU A 162 1.13 2.83 12.46
C LEU A 162 0.87 4.08 13.29
N ARG A 163 1.86 4.99 13.37
CA ARG A 163 1.72 6.26 14.09
C ARG A 163 0.73 7.20 13.43
N ALA A 164 0.71 7.24 12.09
CA ALA A 164 -0.21 8.03 11.27
C ALA A 164 -1.63 7.46 11.20
N CYS A 165 -1.84 6.21 11.62
CA CYS A 165 -3.16 5.59 11.66
C CYS A 165 -3.90 5.88 12.98
N GLU A 166 -5.17 6.23 12.87
CA GLU A 166 -6.06 6.46 14.00
C GLU A 166 -6.34 5.19 14.81
N THR A 167 -6.68 5.35 16.09
CA THR A 167 -7.26 4.23 16.84
C THR A 167 -8.65 3.92 16.29
N GLY A 168 -8.95 2.64 16.08
CA GLY A 168 -10.14 2.19 15.36
C GLY A 168 -9.99 2.27 13.84
N GLY A 169 -8.91 2.83 13.31
CA GLY A 169 -8.63 2.86 11.88
C GLY A 169 -8.10 1.53 11.35
N TYR A 170 -7.67 1.57 10.09
CA TYR A 170 -7.18 0.42 9.34
C TYR A 170 -5.81 0.72 8.70
N LEU A 171 -5.02 -0.32 8.54
CA LEU A 171 -3.71 -0.26 7.87
C LEU A 171 -3.64 -1.37 6.83
N GLY A 172 -3.34 -1.03 5.57
CA GLY A 172 -2.99 -2.00 4.53
C GLY A 172 -1.48 -2.04 4.36
N VAL A 173 -0.87 -3.22 4.39
CA VAL A 173 0.58 -3.38 4.17
C VAL A 173 0.83 -4.44 3.11
N SER A 174 1.49 -4.05 2.02
CA SER A 174 1.98 -4.97 0.99
C SER A 174 3.48 -5.20 1.09
N ALA A 175 3.93 -6.35 0.62
CA ALA A 175 5.32 -6.60 0.29
C ALA A 175 5.45 -7.37 -1.02
N THR A 176 6.39 -6.96 -1.87
CA THR A 176 6.70 -7.64 -3.13
C THR A 176 8.08 -8.29 -3.16
N ASP A 177 8.86 -8.19 -2.07
CA ASP A 177 10.17 -8.84 -1.95
C ASP A 177 10.08 -10.32 -1.50
N LEU A 178 9.22 -11.07 -2.18
CA LEU A 178 8.83 -12.44 -1.82
C LEU A 178 10.00 -13.38 -1.60
N ALA A 179 11.10 -13.27 -2.37
CA ALA A 179 12.27 -14.12 -2.20
C ALA A 179 12.86 -14.06 -0.78
N SER A 180 12.70 -12.93 -0.07
CA SER A 180 13.08 -12.83 1.34
C SER A 180 12.06 -13.55 2.22
N LEU A 181 10.77 -13.28 2.02
CA LEU A 181 9.67 -13.76 2.86
C LEU A 181 9.40 -15.27 2.75
N VAL A 182 9.64 -15.87 1.59
CA VAL A 182 9.44 -17.31 1.33
C VAL A 182 10.65 -18.17 1.71
N GLY A 183 11.70 -17.57 2.30
CA GLY A 183 12.86 -18.29 2.81
C GLY A 183 14.00 -18.53 1.82
N ASN A 184 13.98 -17.95 0.61
CA ASN A 184 15.11 -18.06 -0.33
C ASN A 184 16.32 -17.21 0.12
N HIS A 185 16.07 -16.10 0.81
CA HIS A 185 17.12 -15.20 1.33
C HIS A 185 16.93 -14.93 2.84
N PRO A 186 17.22 -15.91 3.71
CA PRO A 186 16.95 -15.83 5.16
C PRO A 186 17.65 -14.65 5.84
N LYS A 187 18.92 -14.38 5.52
CA LYS A 187 19.68 -13.24 6.06
C LYS A 187 19.08 -11.89 5.66
N THR A 188 18.58 -11.79 4.42
CA THR A 188 17.89 -10.58 3.94
C THR A 188 16.57 -10.39 4.67
N CYS A 189 15.83 -11.47 4.89
CA CYS A 189 14.60 -11.45 5.68
C CYS A 189 14.87 -10.98 7.11
N LEU A 190 15.88 -11.56 7.78
CA LEU A 190 16.28 -11.17 9.13
C LEU A 190 16.64 -9.68 9.21
N ARG A 191 17.46 -9.18 8.28
CA ARG A 191 17.86 -7.76 8.24
C ARG A 191 16.67 -6.81 8.06
N LYS A 192 15.72 -7.14 7.19
CA LYS A 192 14.58 -6.26 6.86
C LYS A 192 13.45 -6.35 7.88
N TYR A 193 13.09 -7.56 8.27
CA TYR A 193 11.88 -7.84 9.06
C TYR A 193 12.18 -8.17 10.52
N GLY A 194 13.43 -8.47 10.88
CA GLY A 194 13.79 -8.95 12.22
C GLY A 194 13.35 -10.40 12.47
N VAL A 195 12.97 -11.14 11.43
CA VAL A 195 12.48 -12.52 11.51
C VAL A 195 13.23 -13.38 10.50
N LEU A 196 13.66 -14.56 10.93
CA LEU A 196 14.29 -15.55 10.07
C LEU A 196 13.22 -16.33 9.30
N ALA A 197 13.26 -16.28 7.97
CA ALA A 197 12.42 -17.12 7.11
C ALA A 197 13.16 -18.41 6.75
N GLY A 198 12.48 -19.55 6.84
CA GLY A 198 12.97 -20.85 6.36
C GLY A 198 12.23 -21.31 5.11
N LYS A 199 12.89 -22.09 4.26
CA LYS A 199 12.19 -22.81 3.18
C LYS A 199 11.22 -23.81 3.79
N SER A 200 10.00 -23.86 3.26
CA SER A 200 8.95 -24.75 3.76
C SER A 200 7.94 -25.05 2.66
N PHE A 201 7.20 -26.16 2.79
CA PHE A 201 6.10 -26.48 1.88
C PHE A 201 4.91 -25.52 2.00
N PHE A 202 4.85 -24.73 3.09
CA PHE A 202 3.86 -23.70 3.37
C PHE A 202 4.42 -22.27 3.23
N ALA A 203 5.45 -22.07 2.41
CA ALA A 203 6.18 -20.79 2.31
C ALA A 203 5.30 -19.56 2.02
N LYS A 204 4.19 -19.73 1.30
CA LYS A 204 3.22 -18.64 1.02
C LYS A 204 2.53 -18.16 2.30
N GLU A 205 2.10 -19.09 3.15
CA GLU A 205 1.48 -18.77 4.44
C GLU A 205 2.52 -18.25 5.44
N ALA A 206 3.71 -18.86 5.46
CA ALA A 206 4.84 -18.39 6.27
C ALA A 206 5.18 -16.92 5.97
N ALA A 207 5.19 -16.53 4.69
CA ALA A 207 5.42 -15.15 4.25
C ALA A 207 4.37 -14.17 4.82
N LEU A 208 3.08 -14.55 4.81
CA LEU A 208 2.00 -13.74 5.37
C LEU A 208 2.13 -13.59 6.89
N ARG A 209 2.37 -14.69 7.59
CA ARG A 209 2.56 -14.69 9.05
C ARG A 209 3.77 -13.87 9.48
N LEU A 210 4.86 -13.92 8.69
CA LEU A 210 6.06 -13.15 8.93
C LEU A 210 5.83 -11.65 8.74
N LEU A 211 5.18 -11.25 7.65
CA LEU A 211 4.83 -9.84 7.44
C LEU A 211 3.89 -9.35 8.57
N ALA A 212 2.90 -10.16 8.94
CA ALA A 212 2.00 -9.84 10.05
C ALA A 212 2.74 -9.69 11.39
N SER A 213 3.63 -10.63 11.73
CA SER A 213 4.39 -10.57 12.99
C SER A 213 5.31 -9.37 13.02
N HIS A 214 5.96 -9.01 11.90
CA HIS A 214 6.77 -7.81 11.80
C HIS A 214 5.96 -6.54 12.14
N VAL A 215 4.77 -6.38 11.54
CA VAL A 215 3.91 -5.21 11.81
C VAL A 215 3.41 -5.20 13.25
N ILE A 216 3.02 -6.36 13.79
CA ILE A 216 2.58 -6.50 15.20
C ILE A 216 3.69 -6.11 16.16
N LEU A 217 4.91 -6.64 15.98
CA LEU A 217 6.06 -6.37 16.85
C LEU A 217 6.43 -4.88 16.83
N ARG A 218 6.44 -4.24 15.66
CA ARG A 218 6.71 -2.80 15.50
C ARG A 218 5.61 -1.92 16.09
N GLY A 219 4.35 -2.31 15.96
CA GLY A 219 3.25 -1.59 16.60
C GLY A 219 3.29 -1.68 18.12
N CYS A 220 3.48 -2.89 18.65
CA CYS A 220 3.36 -3.12 20.09
C CYS A 220 4.45 -2.38 20.87
N SER A 221 5.66 -2.20 20.32
CA SER A 221 6.70 -1.36 20.93
C SER A 221 6.31 0.11 21.07
N LEU A 222 5.26 0.56 20.35
CA LEU A 222 4.73 1.92 20.36
C LEU A 222 3.38 2.03 21.10
N ASN A 223 2.95 0.97 21.80
CA ASN A 223 1.60 0.84 22.37
C ASN A 223 0.47 0.89 21.31
N ILE A 224 0.75 0.42 20.09
CA ILE A 224 -0.22 0.29 19.00
C ILE A 224 -0.41 -1.21 18.70
N ALA A 225 -1.64 -1.69 18.70
CA ALA A 225 -1.99 -3.09 18.46
C ALA A 225 -2.67 -3.24 17.08
N PRO A 226 -1.90 -3.46 15.99
CA PRO A 226 -2.44 -3.74 14.66
C PRO A 226 -2.85 -5.21 14.57
N SER A 227 -4.15 -5.49 14.70
CA SER A 227 -4.67 -6.86 14.62
C SER A 227 -4.96 -7.24 13.16
N PRO A 228 -4.36 -8.30 12.59
CA PRO A 228 -4.65 -8.72 11.22
C PRO A 228 -6.13 -9.08 11.05
N ILE A 229 -6.75 -8.62 9.95
CA ILE A 229 -8.15 -8.90 9.61
C ILE A 229 -8.31 -9.61 8.27
N LEU A 230 -7.33 -9.48 7.37
CA LEU A 230 -7.29 -10.17 6.08
C LEU A 230 -5.84 -10.31 5.64
N SER A 231 -5.45 -11.48 5.14
CA SER A 231 -4.13 -11.76 4.58
C SER A 231 -4.27 -12.45 3.23
N VAL A 232 -3.51 -11.99 2.24
CA VAL A 232 -3.60 -12.47 0.85
C VAL A 232 -2.21 -12.63 0.26
N TYR A 233 -1.91 -13.82 -0.23
CA TYR A 233 -0.79 -14.08 -1.12
C TYR A 233 -1.34 -14.20 -2.54
N HIS A 234 -0.89 -13.35 -3.47
CA HIS A 234 -1.31 -13.46 -4.86
C HIS A 234 -0.17 -13.10 -5.80
N ARG A 235 0.18 -14.05 -6.68
CA ARG A 235 1.28 -13.93 -7.66
C ARG A 235 2.58 -13.45 -7.01
N HIS A 236 2.89 -12.16 -7.16
CA HIS A 236 4.16 -11.55 -6.76
C HIS A 236 4.04 -10.59 -5.57
N PHE A 237 2.93 -10.62 -4.85
CA PHE A 237 2.77 -9.83 -3.63
C PHE A 237 2.15 -10.64 -2.49
N VAL A 238 2.50 -10.24 -1.27
CA VAL A 238 1.72 -10.51 -0.06
C VAL A 238 1.11 -9.22 0.44
N ARG A 239 -0.09 -9.29 0.99
CA ARG A 239 -0.80 -8.16 1.55
C ARG A 239 -1.51 -8.56 2.83
N VAL A 240 -1.40 -7.73 3.85
CA VAL A 240 -2.10 -7.90 5.12
C VAL A 240 -2.79 -6.61 5.50
N PHE A 241 -4.07 -6.69 5.84
CA PHE A 241 -4.84 -5.59 6.39
C PHE A 241 -4.98 -5.77 7.90
N PHE A 242 -4.94 -4.66 8.63
CA PHE A 242 -5.00 -4.65 10.09
C PHE A 242 -6.07 -3.66 10.57
N LYS A 243 -6.80 -4.01 11.64
CA LYS A 243 -7.52 -3.04 12.47
C LYS A 243 -6.55 -2.51 13.51
N VAL A 244 -6.40 -1.20 13.60
CA VAL A 244 -5.41 -0.55 14.46
C VAL A 244 -6.08 -0.07 15.74
N LEU A 245 -5.68 -0.64 16.88
CA LEU A 245 -6.08 -0.15 18.20
C LEU A 245 -4.87 0.38 18.96
N ARG A 246 -5.09 1.15 20.02
CA ARG A 246 -4.02 1.63 20.91
C ARG A 246 -4.24 1.17 22.35
N GLY A 247 -3.14 0.97 23.06
CA GLY A 247 -3.10 0.65 24.49
C GLY A 247 -2.30 -0.61 24.83
N ARG A 248 -1.62 -0.57 26.00
CA ARG A 248 -0.76 -1.64 26.52
C ARG A 248 -1.47 -3.00 26.58
N SER A 249 -2.66 -3.07 27.19
CA SER A 249 -3.38 -4.33 27.37
C SER A 249 -3.72 -5.03 26.05
N LYS A 250 -4.09 -4.24 25.02
CA LYS A 250 -4.36 -4.76 23.67
C LYS A 250 -3.09 -5.29 23.01
N CYS A 251 -1.97 -4.59 23.17
CA CYS A 251 -0.67 -5.04 22.67
C CYS A 251 -0.25 -6.36 23.32
N ILE A 252 -0.32 -6.45 24.66
CA ILE A 252 0.00 -7.69 25.39
C ILE A 252 -0.90 -8.84 24.96
N SER A 253 -2.20 -8.60 24.78
CA SER A 253 -3.13 -9.62 24.28
C SER A 253 -2.78 -10.08 22.87
N LEU A 254 -2.44 -9.16 21.97
CA LEU A 254 -2.10 -9.47 20.58
C LEU A 254 -0.79 -10.26 20.49
N LEU A 255 0.22 -9.89 21.29
CA LEU A 255 1.52 -10.56 21.32
C LEU A 255 1.45 -12.03 21.75
N LYS A 256 0.42 -12.44 22.51
CA LYS A 256 0.20 -13.86 22.85
C LYS A 256 -0.03 -14.75 21.62
N ASN A 257 -0.41 -14.16 20.48
CA ASN A 257 -0.63 -14.87 19.21
C ASN A 257 0.60 -14.85 18.30
N VAL A 258 1.71 -14.23 18.74
CA VAL A 258 2.98 -14.23 18.01
C VAL A 258 3.84 -15.36 18.56
N GLY A 259 4.34 -16.21 17.66
CA GLY A 259 5.16 -17.36 18.00
C GLY A 259 6.06 -17.78 16.85
N TRP A 260 6.57 -19.01 16.94
CA TRP A 260 7.53 -19.59 16.00
C TRP A 260 6.97 -20.89 15.42
N ILE A 261 7.47 -21.27 14.25
CA ILE A 261 7.17 -22.56 13.62
C ILE A 261 8.46 -23.35 13.56
N GLN A 262 8.41 -24.59 14.03
CA GLN A 262 9.45 -25.59 13.82
C GLN A 262 8.92 -26.59 12.79
N ALA A 263 9.68 -26.82 11.72
CA ALA A 263 9.36 -27.76 10.66
C ALA A 263 10.61 -28.59 10.33
N CYS A 264 10.39 -29.88 10.07
CA CYS A 264 11.38 -30.85 9.62
C CYS A 264 11.40 -30.87 8.09
#